data_AF-A0A093Y542-F1
#
_entry.id   AF-A0A093Y542-F1
#
_cell.length_a   1.000
_cell.length_b   1.000
_cell.length_c   1.000
_cell.angle_alpha   90.00
_cell.angle_beta   90.00
_cell.angle_gamma   90.00
#
_symmetry.space_group_name_H-M   'P 1'
#
loop_
_entity.id
_entity.type
_entity.pdbx_description
1 polymer ?
#
loop_
_entity_poly.entity_id
_entity_poly.type
_entity_poly.pdbx_seq_one_letter_code
_entity_poly.pdbx_strand_id
1 'polypeptide(L)'
;MANIVVVGAGVSGLTTALLLSKNPAYSVTIVAKHMPGDYDIEYTSPWAGANFAPHRNVENPWERHTFPELYRLAKEVPEAGIHIQGNPPFSPTPTYQL
;
A
#
# COMPACT_ATOMS: atom_id res chain seq x y z
N MET A 1 1.36 9.45 24.39
CA MET A 1 0.98 8.30 23.55
C MET A 1 -0.41 8.59 23.01
N ALA A 2 -0.59 8.65 21.69
CA ALA A 2 -1.89 8.92 21.06
C ALA A 2 -2.53 7.59 20.62
N ASN A 3 -3.82 7.43 20.91
CA ASN A 3 -4.59 6.27 20.45
C ASN A 3 -5.25 6.61 19.11
N ILE A 4 -4.96 5.81 18.09
CA ILE A 4 -5.48 6.02 16.73
C ILE A 4 -6.29 4.78 16.33
N VAL A 5 -7.55 5.02 15.94
CA VAL A 5 -8.41 3.98 15.38
C VAL A 5 -8.48 4.16 13.88
N VAL A 6 -8.02 3.17 13.12
CA VAL A 6 -8.17 3.10 11.67
C VAL A 6 -9.42 2.29 11.36
N VAL A 7 -10.38 2.91 10.68
CA VAL A 7 -11.64 2.27 10.29
C VAL A 7 -11.50 1.68 8.89
N GLY A 8 -11.58 0.35 8.80
CA GLY A 8 -11.47 -0.42 7.54
C GLY A 8 -10.12 -1.13 7.36
N ALA A 9 -10.17 -2.37 6.85
CA ALA A 9 -9.01 -3.23 6.63
C ALA A 9 -8.78 -3.56 5.13
N GLY A 10 -9.13 -2.62 4.24
CA GLY A 10 -8.67 -2.64 2.85
C GLY A 10 -7.25 -2.09 2.70
N VAL A 11 -6.74 -2.03 1.47
CA VAL A 11 -5.38 -1.54 1.19
C VAL A 11 -5.12 -0.15 1.79
N SER A 12 -6.07 0.78 1.69
CA SER A 12 -5.94 2.11 2.28
C SER A 12 -5.78 2.03 3.81
N GLY A 13 -6.63 1.27 4.50
CA GLY A 13 -6.59 1.14 5.95
C GLY A 13 -5.34 0.43 6.45
N LEU A 14 -4.97 -0.70 5.84
CA LEU A 14 -3.81 -1.49 6.26
C LEU A 14 -2.48 -0.75 5.99
N THR A 15 -2.32 -0.10 4.83
CA THR A 15 -1.11 0.68 4.55
C THR A 15 -1.01 1.89 5.49
N THR A 16 -2.11 2.60 5.74
CA THR A 16 -2.11 3.71 6.70
C THR A 16 -1.78 3.23 8.12
N ALA A 17 -2.40 2.14 8.58
CA ALA A 17 -2.12 1.58 9.90
C ALA A 17 -0.65 1.16 10.06
N LEU A 18 -0.08 0.51 9.05
CA LEU A 18 1.33 0.13 9.02
C LEU A 18 2.28 1.34 9.09
N LEU A 19 1.98 2.41 8.37
CA LEU A 19 2.82 3.62 8.41
C LEU A 19 2.69 4.35 9.74
N LEU A 20 1.49 4.43 10.33
CA LEU A 20 1.26 4.99 11.65
C LEU A 20 1.98 4.19 12.74
N SER A 21 1.95 2.85 12.68
CA SER A 21 2.55 1.98 13.70
C SER A 21 4.07 2.07 13.75
N LYS A 22 4.74 2.64 12.73
CA LYS A 22 6.18 2.91 12.75
C LYS A 22 6.55 4.02 13.75
N ASN A 23 5.60 4.87 14.14
CA ASN A 23 5.83 5.88 15.17
C ASN A 23 5.51 5.30 16.56
N PRO A 24 6.51 5.13 17.45
CA PRO A 24 6.30 4.56 18.79
C PRO A 24 5.41 5.42 19.70
N ALA A 25 5.13 6.68 19.33
CA ALA A 25 4.20 7.53 20.06
C ALA A 25 2.72 7.14 19.85
N TYR A 26 2.42 6.28 18.85
CA TYR A 26 1.06 5.91 18.46
C TYR A 26 0.72 4.48 18.87
N SER A 27 -0.45 4.32 19.48
CA SER A 27 -1.11 3.02 19.68
C SER A 27 -2.21 2.90 18.62
N VAL A 28 -2.02 2.02 17.64
CA VAL A 28 -2.89 1.90 16.46
C VAL A 28 -3.79 0.67 16.60
N THR A 29 -5.11 0.87 16.49
CA THR A 29 -6.10 -0.20 16.45
C THR A 29 -6.84 -0.16 15.12
N ILE A 30 -7.02 -1.31 14.47
CA ILE A 30 -7.81 -1.42 13.24
C ILE A 30 -9.17 -2.00 13.61
N VAL A 31 -10.24 -1.34 13.17
CA VAL A 31 -11.63 -1.82 13.34
C VAL A 31 -12.26 -1.88 11.97
N ALA A 32 -12.75 -3.05 11.57
CA ALA A 32 -13.33 -3.25 10.23
C ALA A 32 -14.47 -4.27 10.27
N LYS A 33 -15.43 -4.12 9.34
CA LYS A 33 -16.49 -5.11 9.10
C LYS A 33 -15.91 -6.40 8.48
N HIS A 34 -14.96 -6.25 7.57
CA HIS A 34 -14.30 -7.33 6.84
C HIS A 34 -12.79 -7.23 7.00
N MET A 35 -12.12 -8.37 7.11
CA MET A 35 -10.66 -8.52 7.23
C MET A 35 -10.07 -9.27 6.04
N PRO A 36 -8.75 -9.20 5.79
CA PRO A 36 -8.11 -10.04 4.78
C PRO A 36 -8.45 -11.52 4.98
N GLY A 37 -8.96 -12.17 3.93
CA GLY A 37 -9.53 -13.51 3.97
C GLY A 37 -11.03 -13.54 3.71
N ASP A 38 -11.73 -12.44 3.99
CA ASP A 38 -13.16 -12.31 3.69
C ASP A 38 -13.39 -11.94 2.22
N TYR A 39 -14.49 -12.44 1.64
CA TYR A 39 -14.99 -12.06 0.33
C TYR A 39 -16.44 -11.58 0.45
N ASP A 40 -16.67 -10.31 0.18
CA ASP A 40 -17.99 -9.67 0.24
C ASP A 40 -18.04 -8.52 -0.77
N ILE A 41 -19.24 -8.19 -1.27
CA ILE A 41 -19.43 -7.09 -2.24
C ILE A 41 -19.09 -5.72 -1.63
N GLU A 42 -19.19 -5.59 -0.31
CA GLU A 42 -18.83 -4.37 0.42
C GLU A 42 -17.34 -4.32 0.80
N TYR A 43 -16.52 -5.30 0.39
CA TYR A 43 -15.08 -5.34 0.62
C TYR A 43 -14.30 -5.36 -0.69
N THR A 44 -13.89 -4.19 -1.18
CA THR A 44 -13.34 -4.04 -2.53
C THR A 44 -11.94 -4.63 -2.72
N SER A 45 -11.07 -4.61 -1.69
CA SER A 45 -9.65 -4.94 -1.86
C SER A 45 -9.38 -6.36 -2.38
N PRO A 46 -10.04 -7.43 -1.90
CA PRO A 46 -9.82 -8.79 -2.41
C PRO A 46 -10.27 -9.02 -3.85
N TRP A 47 -11.11 -8.15 -4.42
CA TRP A 47 -11.58 -8.27 -5.81
C TRP A 47 -10.62 -7.65 -6.83
N ALA A 48 -9.66 -6.86 -6.38
CA ALA A 48 -8.69 -6.23 -7.28
C ALA A 48 -7.75 -7.28 -7.89
N GLY A 49 -7.25 -7.01 -9.10
CA GLY A 49 -6.33 -7.91 -9.81
C GLY A 49 -5.06 -8.24 -9.02
N ALA A 50 -4.22 -7.30 -8.59
CA ALA A 50 -4.05 -5.89 -8.96
C ALA A 50 -2.66 -5.71 -9.60
N ASN A 51 -2.44 -4.63 -10.36
CA ASN A 51 -1.14 -4.29 -10.91
C ASN A 51 -0.83 -2.80 -10.73
N PHE A 52 0.45 -2.43 -10.83
CA PHE A 52 0.83 -1.03 -10.89
C PHE A 52 0.88 -0.56 -12.35
N ALA A 53 -0.18 0.12 -12.79
CA ALA A 53 -0.30 0.73 -14.11
C ALA A 53 -0.77 2.18 -13.95
N PRO A 54 0.16 3.16 -13.96
CA PRO A 54 -0.16 4.57 -13.80
C PRO A 54 -1.21 5.02 -14.82
N HIS A 55 -2.22 5.75 -14.37
CA HIS A 55 -3.21 6.31 -15.29
C HIS A 55 -2.59 7.47 -16.07
N ARG A 56 -2.40 7.26 -17.38
CA ARG A 56 -1.84 8.26 -18.29
C ARG A 56 -2.75 9.48 -18.31
N ASN A 57 -2.26 10.61 -17.77
CA ASN A 57 -2.55 12.01 -18.15
C ASN A 57 -2.35 13.02 -17.01
N VAL A 58 -2.00 12.59 -15.79
CA VAL A 58 -1.60 13.49 -14.69
C VAL A 58 -0.44 12.81 -13.97
N GLU A 59 0.65 13.52 -13.70
CA GLU A 59 1.63 13.04 -12.71
C GLU A 59 0.92 13.01 -11.35
N ASN A 60 0.31 11.88 -11.01
CA ASN A 60 -0.27 11.70 -9.69
C ASN A 60 0.89 11.48 -8.72
N PRO A 61 1.14 12.41 -7.78
CA PRO A 61 2.25 12.28 -6.83
C PRO A 61 2.13 10.99 -6.02
N TRP A 62 0.90 10.52 -5.75
CA TRP A 62 0.68 9.27 -5.03
C TRP A 62 1.16 8.05 -5.80
N GLU A 63 0.92 7.96 -7.10
CA GLU A 63 1.44 6.86 -7.93
C GLU A 63 2.97 6.87 -7.94
N ARG A 64 3.57 8.06 -8.12
CA ARG A 64 5.03 8.24 -8.10
C ARG A 64 5.66 7.88 -6.75
N HIS A 65 5.04 8.24 -5.64
CA HIS A 65 5.54 7.90 -4.30
C HIS A 65 5.29 6.45 -3.90
N THR A 66 4.26 5.81 -4.47
CA THR A 66 3.93 4.42 -4.17
C THR A 66 4.86 3.43 -4.87
N PHE A 67 5.26 3.73 -6.12
CA PHE A 67 6.04 2.79 -6.92
C PHE A 67 7.35 2.30 -6.28
N PRO A 68 8.21 3.17 -5.70
CA PRO A 68 9.47 2.71 -5.09
C PRO A 68 9.26 1.68 -3.97
N GLU A 69 8.21 1.83 -3.15
CA GLU A 69 7.94 0.87 -2.07
C GLU A 69 7.40 -0.46 -2.64
N LEU A 70 6.49 -0.42 -3.62
CA LEU A 70 6.04 -1.65 -4.29
C LEU A 70 7.20 -2.39 -4.97
N TYR A 71 8.12 -1.66 -5.60
CA TYR A 71 9.30 -2.23 -6.24
C TYR A 71 10.27 -2.82 -5.21
N ARG A 72 10.47 -2.15 -4.08
CA ARG A 72 11.27 -2.66 -2.96
C ARG A 72 10.68 -3.96 -2.41
N LEU A 73 9.38 -3.99 -2.12
CA LEU A 73 8.67 -5.18 -1.66
C LEU A 73 8.84 -6.35 -2.64
N ALA A 74 8.66 -6.10 -3.94
CA ALA A 74 8.82 -7.12 -4.98
C ALA A 74 10.25 -7.68 -5.10
N LYS A 75 11.27 -6.90 -4.71
CA LYS A 75 12.68 -7.32 -4.77
C LYS A 75 13.19 -7.95 -3.48
N GLU A 76 12.79 -7.41 -2.34
CA GLU A 76 13.44 -7.64 -1.05
C GLU A 76 12.57 -8.46 -0.09
N VAL A 77 11.25 -8.56 -0.34
CA VAL A 77 10.28 -9.16 0.59
C VAL A 77 9.42 -10.20 -0.15
N PRO A 78 9.97 -11.38 -0.50
CA PRO A 78 9.26 -12.38 -1.30
C PRO A 78 7.96 -12.87 -0.66
N GLU A 79 7.87 -12.89 0.66
CA GLU A 79 6.67 -13.24 1.42
C GLU A 79 5.52 -12.24 1.26
N ALA A 80 5.76 -11.04 0.73
CA ALA A 80 4.72 -10.05 0.44
C ALA A 80 3.85 -10.42 -0.77
N GLY A 81 4.24 -11.43 -1.57
CA GLY A 81 3.43 -11.92 -2.69
C GLY A 81 3.37 -10.98 -3.91
N ILE A 82 4.33 -10.07 -4.06
CA ILE A 82 4.44 -9.16 -5.21
C ILE A 82 5.63 -9.61 -6.08
N HIS A 83 5.45 -9.67 -7.41
CA HIS A 83 6.54 -9.93 -8.35
C HIS A 83 6.62 -8.87 -9.46
N ILE A 84 7.77 -8.77 -10.12
CA ILE A 84 7.99 -7.88 -11.26
C ILE A 84 7.57 -8.61 -12.54
N GLN A 85 6.74 -7.95 -13.35
CA GLN A 85 6.36 -8.41 -14.69
C GLN A 85 6.83 -7.39 -15.73
N GLY A 86 7.70 -7.81 -16.65
CA GLY A 86 8.27 -6.94 -17.68
C GLY A 86 9.21 -5.86 -17.14
N ASN A 87 9.35 -4.77 -17.90
CA ASN A 87 10.19 -3.64 -17.50
C ASN A 87 9.38 -2.64 -16.65
N PRO A 88 9.97 -2.10 -15.57
CA PRO A 88 9.29 -1.14 -14.72
C PRO A 88 8.97 0.17 -15.48
N PRO A 89 7.82 0.82 -15.20
CA PRO A 89 7.41 2.05 -15.89
C PRO A 89 8.27 3.27 -15.51
N PHE A 90 8.98 3.20 -14.37
CA PHE A 90 9.84 4.28 -13.86
C PHE A 90 11.14 3.72 -13.28
N SER A 91 12.16 4.58 -13.13
CA SER A 91 13.34 4.24 -12.33
C SER A 91 12.95 4.09 -10.86
N PRO A 92 13.42 3.05 -10.14
CA PRO A 92 13.08 2.82 -8.74
C PRO A 92 13.79 3.78 -7.78
N THR A 93 14.76 4.57 -8.27
CA THR A 93 15.45 5.58 -7.46
C THR A 93 14.47 6.71 -7.07
N PRO A 94 14.29 6.99 -5.76
CA PRO A 94 13.57 8.18 -5.34
C PRO A 94 14.31 9.40 -5.92
N THR A 95 13.65 10.20 -6.75
CA THR A 95 14.26 11.42 -7.34
C THR A 95 14.35 12.57 -6.34
N TYR A 96 14.43 12.27 -5.05
CA TYR A 96 14.73 13.26 -4.02
C TYR A 96 16.23 13.54 -4.05
N GLN A 97 16.64 14.47 -4.91
CA GLN A 97 17.75 15.35 -4.57
C GLN A 97 17.25 16.24 -3.42
N LEU A 98 17.93 16.17 -2.28
CA LEU A 98 17.98 17.25 -1.30
C LEU A 98 18.82 18.40 -1.87
#